data_AF-A0A929GYP8-F1
#
_entry.id   AF-A0A929GYP8-F1
#
_cell.length_a   1.000
_cell.length_b   1.000
_cell.length_c   1.000
_cell.angle_alpha   90.00
_cell.angle_beta   90.00
_cell.angle_gamma   90.00
#
_symmetry.space_group_name_H-M   'P 1'
#
loop_
_entity.id
_entity.type
_entity.pdbx_description
1 polymer ?
#
loop_
_entity_poly.entity_id
_entity_poly.type
_entity_poly.pdbx_seq_one_letter_code
_entity_poly.pdbx_strand_id
1 'polypeptide(L)' 'SNGDTVVLTSDSGEAEATARITDRLQAGVVAVPEYDVKMRALFSWRAADDGWFSTAPGAVRLTGKRKS' A
#
# COMPACT_ATOMS: atom_id res chain seq x y z
N SER A 1 -4.56 -13.85 -4.40
CA SER A 1 -4.13 -14.21 -5.76
C SER A 1 -3.99 -12.95 -6.60
N ASN A 2 -3.32 -13.06 -7.76
CA ASN A 2 -3.27 -11.97 -8.71
C ASN A 2 -4.71 -11.62 -9.18
N GLY A 3 -5.08 -10.35 -9.14
CA GLY A 3 -6.43 -9.89 -9.49
C GLY A 3 -7.44 -9.88 -8.32
N ASP A 4 -7.07 -10.35 -7.13
CA ASP A 4 -7.98 -10.33 -5.97
C ASP A 4 -8.08 -8.93 -5.38
N THR A 5 -9.26 -8.60 -4.84
CA THR A 5 -9.43 -7.42 -4.01
C THR A 5 -8.81 -7.66 -2.63
N VAL A 6 -7.91 -6.76 -2.23
CA VAL A 6 -7.28 -6.73 -0.92
C VAL A 6 -7.62 -5.43 -0.22
N VAL A 7 -7.70 -5.49 1.11
CA VAL A 7 -7.81 -4.31 1.96
C VAL A 7 -6.45 -4.04 2.58
N LEU A 8 -5.94 -2.82 2.40
CA LEU A 8 -4.76 -2.28 3.07
C LEU A 8 -5.23 -1.45 4.25
N THR A 9 -4.76 -1.78 5.45
CA THR A 9 -5.10 -1.04 6.68
C THR A 9 -3.84 -0.45 7.28
N SER A 10 -3.93 0.80 7.72
CA SER A 10 -2.89 1.56 8.40
C SER A 10 -3.51 2.30 9.60
N ASP A 11 -2.68 2.95 10.42
CA ASP A 11 -3.17 3.85 11.47
C ASP A 11 -3.94 5.07 10.91
N SER A 12 -3.77 5.38 9.62
CA SER A 12 -4.43 6.50 8.93
C SER A 12 -5.76 6.13 8.27
N GLY A 13 -6.09 4.84 8.18
CA GLY A 13 -7.34 4.36 7.57
C GLY A 13 -7.18 3.09 6.76
N GLU A 14 -8.13 2.86 5.84
CA GLU A 14 -8.18 1.67 4.99
C GLU A 14 -8.47 1.96 3.50
N ALA A 15 -7.75 1.21 2.64
CA ALA A 15 -7.72 1.17 1.17
C ALA A 15 -8.19 -0.15 0.54
N GLU A 16 -9.11 -0.17 -0.44
CA GLU A 16 -9.28 -1.35 -1.30
C GLU A 16 -8.41 -1.26 -2.55
N ALA A 17 -7.65 -2.33 -2.85
CA ALA A 17 -6.81 -2.44 -4.04
C ALA A 17 -7.03 -3.77 -4.77
N THR A 18 -6.72 -3.81 -6.06
CA THR A 18 -6.55 -5.07 -6.80
C THR A 18 -5.09 -5.52 -6.69
N ALA A 19 -4.85 -6.69 -6.13
CA ALA A 19 -3.51 -7.22 -5.91
C ALA A 19 -2.84 -7.63 -7.23
N ARG A 20 -1.60 -7.15 -7.44
CA ARG A 20 -0.70 -7.67 -8.46
C ARG A 20 0.48 -8.36 -7.81
N ILE A 21 0.57 -9.69 -7.96
CA ILE A 21 1.68 -10.47 -7.41
C ILE A 21 2.87 -10.40 -8.38
N THR A 22 4.05 -10.11 -7.86
CA THR A 22 5.28 -10.02 -8.64
C THR A 22 6.47 -10.53 -7.84
N ASP A 23 7.45 -11.10 -8.54
CA ASP A 23 8.76 -11.52 -8.05
C ASP A 23 9.81 -10.38 -8.08
N ARG A 24 9.45 -9.20 -8.61
CA ARG A 24 10.35 -8.05 -8.73
C ARG A 24 10.59 -7.31 -7.42
N LEU A 25 9.78 -7.56 -6.40
CA LEU A 25 9.87 -6.95 -5.07
C LEU A 25 10.36 -7.98 -4.06
N GLN A 26 11.07 -7.51 -3.02
CA GLN A 26 11.42 -8.35 -1.88
C GLN A 26 10.17 -8.86 -1.16
N ALA A 27 10.26 -10.03 -0.53
CA ALA A 27 9.18 -10.57 0.27
C ALA A 27 8.79 -9.60 1.39
N GLY A 28 7.48 -9.34 1.53
CA GLY A 28 6.95 -8.39 2.52
C GLY A 28 6.92 -6.94 2.04
N VAL A 29 7.43 -6.62 0.85
CA VAL A 29 7.34 -5.28 0.25
C VAL A 29 6.12 -5.19 -0.66
N VAL A 30 5.39 -4.08 -0.54
CA VAL A 30 4.27 -3.73 -1.42
C VAL A 30 4.57 -2.40 -2.08
N ALA A 31 4.35 -2.31 -3.39
CA ALA A 31 4.33 -1.04 -4.11
C ALA A 31 2.89 -0.58 -4.28
N VAL A 32 2.64 0.70 -4.02
CA VAL A 32 1.34 1.35 -4.26
C VAL A 32 1.48 2.43 -5.35
N PRO A 33 0.46 2.64 -6.21
CA PRO A 33 0.53 3.69 -7.21
C PRO A 33 0.50 5.08 -6.58
N GLU A 34 1.45 5.94 -6.95
CA GLU A 34 1.55 7.31 -6.40
C GLU A 34 0.32 8.18 -6.72
N TYR A 35 -0.28 7.98 -7.90
CA TYR A 35 -1.43 8.75 -8.36
C TYR A 35 -2.74 8.40 -7.63
N ASP A 36 -2.78 7.30 -6.87
CA ASP A 36 -3.95 6.92 -6.09
C ASP A 36 -3.93 7.64 -4.74
N VAL A 37 -4.67 8.75 -4.67
CA VAL A 37 -4.75 9.61 -3.48
C VAL A 37 -5.21 8.85 -2.24
N LYS A 38 -6.08 7.84 -2.38
CA LYS A 38 -6.57 7.04 -1.25
C LYS A 38 -5.48 6.11 -0.72
N MET A 39 -4.78 5.42 -1.61
CA MET A 39 -3.64 4.58 -1.22
C MET A 39 -2.54 5.41 -0.60
N ARG A 40 -2.26 6.58 -1.17
CA ARG A 40 -1.26 7.50 -0.64
C ARG A 40 -1.63 7.93 0.79
N ALA A 41 -2.88 8.24 1.07
CA ALA A 41 -3.32 8.66 2.40
C ALA A 41 -3.08 7.63 3.53
N LEU A 42 -2.91 6.33 3.18
CA LEU A 42 -2.61 5.28 4.16
C LEU A 42 -1.18 5.35 4.72
N PHE A 43 -0.27 6.05 4.04
CA PHE A 43 1.09 6.18 4.51
C PHE A 43 1.33 7.65 4.89
N SER A 44 2.16 7.88 5.89
CA SER A 44 2.59 9.23 6.26
C SER A 44 3.63 9.73 5.26
N TRP A 45 3.22 9.98 4.01
CA TRP A 45 4.08 10.57 2.99
C TRP A 45 4.46 11.98 3.45
N ARG A 46 5.67 12.12 3.98
CA ARG A 46 6.29 13.42 4.23
C ARG A 46 7.33 13.67 3.15
N ALA A 47 7.30 14.86 2.58
CA ALA A 47 8.44 15.35 1.82
C ALA A 47 9.65 15.31 2.76
N ALA A 48 10.67 14.55 2.38
CA ALA A 48 11.96 14.58 3.05
C ALA A 48 12.77 15.76 2.52
N ASP A 49 13.78 16.15 3.29
CA ASP A 49 14.62 17.32 2.99
C ASP A 49 15.45 17.13 1.70
N ASP A 50 15.49 15.91 1.14
CA ASP A 50 16.14 15.56 -0.12
C ASP A 50 15.21 15.70 -1.36
N GLY A 51 13.97 16.16 -1.15
CA GLY A 51 12.98 16.29 -2.22
C GLY A 51 12.29 14.98 -2.63
N TRP A 52 12.64 13.86 -1.99
CA TRP A 52 11.92 12.60 -2.14
C TRP A 52 10.84 12.48 -1.06
N PHE A 53 9.78 11.73 -1.35
CA PHE A 53 8.81 11.41 -0.30
C PHE A 53 9.32 10.21 0.51
N SER A 54 9.54 10.41 1.80
CA SER A 54 9.82 9.31 2.71
C SER A 54 8.50 8.73 3.20
N THR A 55 8.25 7.47 2.87
CA THR A 55 7.29 6.64 3.60
C THR A 55 7.98 6.14 4.86
N ALA A 56 8.25 7.04 5.82
CA ALA A 56 8.61 6.62 7.18
C ALA A 56 7.65 5.49 7.59
N PRO A 57 8.14 4.40 8.22
CA PRO A 57 7.57 3.06 8.11
C PRO A 57 6.09 3.02 8.49
N GLY A 58 5.23 3.21 7.50
CA GLY A 58 3.79 3.00 7.61
C GLY A 58 3.58 1.51 7.45
N ALA A 59 3.61 0.77 8.56
CA ALA A 59 3.31 -0.65 8.52
C ALA A 59 1.84 -0.80 8.09
N VAL A 60 1.62 -1.28 6.87
CA VAL A 60 0.28 -1.65 6.40
C VAL A 60 0.03 -3.13 6.63
N ARG A 61 -1.19 -3.46 7.05
CA ARG A 61 -1.67 -4.84 7.09
C ARG A 61 -2.49 -5.10 5.84
N LEU A 62 -2.21 -6.20 5.14
CA LEU A 62 -3.04 -6.69 4.06
C LEU A 62 -3.98 -7.78 4.56
N THR A 63 -5.26 -7.67 4.21
CA THR A 63 -6.22 -8.76 4.33
C THR A 63 -6.88 -9.04 2.98
N GLY A 64 -7.06 -10.33 2.66
CA GLY A 64 -7.79 -10.72 1.46
C GLY A 64 -9.29 -10.58 1.67
N LYS A 65 -10.01 -9.97 0.74
CA LYS A 65 -11.46 -9.93 0.77
C LYS A 65 -11.98 -11.29 0.31
N ARG A 66 -12.48 -12.13 1.23
CA ARG A 66 -13.15 -13.38 0.83
C ARG A 66 -14.42 -12.99 0.06
N LYS A 67 -14.54 -13.45 -1.19
CA LYS A 67 -15.83 -13.46 -1.88
C LYS A 67 -16.76 -14.39 -1.11
N SER A 68 -17.86 -13.82 -0.60
CA SER A 68 -18.99 -14.60 -0.09
C SER A 68 -19.71 -15.31 -1.24
#